data_AF-A0A0H4IVR5-F1
#
_entry.id   AF-A0A0H4IVR5-F1
#
_cell.length_a   1.000
_cell.length_b   1.000
_cell.length_c   1.000
_cell.angle_alpha   90.00
_cell.angle_beta   90.00
_cell.angle_gamma   90.00
#
_symmetry.space_group_name_H-M   'P 1'
#
loop_
_entity.id
_entity.type
_entity.pdbx_description
1 polymer ?
#
loop_
_entity_poly.entity_id
_entity_poly.type
_entity_poly.pdbx_seq_one_letter_code
_entity_poly.pdbx_strand_id
1 'polypeptide(L)'
;LTGNLKHFSPNAKVAHIDIDPAEIGKNVPTNIPIVSDSKEALIELMNQTSESPENGEWLETLSKYKEEFPLWYKHDPNGMSPQWLIEAIHKVTNGDAVVTTDVG
;
A
#
# COMPACT_ATOMS: atom_id res chain seq x y z
N LEU A 1 -2.79 -6.10 9.19
CA LEU A 1 -2.71 -7.56 9.41
C LEU A 1 -2.36 -8.23 8.09
N THR A 2 -1.37 -9.12 8.08
CA THR A 2 -0.84 -9.81 6.87
C THR A 2 -1.61 -11.08 6.50
N GLY A 3 -2.74 -11.35 7.18
CA GLY A 3 -3.43 -12.65 7.08
C GLY A 3 -2.57 -13.77 7.68
N ASN A 4 -2.49 -14.91 7.00
CA ASN A 4 -1.64 -16.03 7.43
C ASN A 4 -0.19 -15.81 6.98
N LEU A 5 0.71 -15.60 7.96
CA LEU A 5 2.13 -15.34 7.73
C LEU A 5 2.84 -16.39 6.86
N LYS A 6 2.41 -17.66 6.87
CA LYS A 6 3.00 -18.70 6.01
C LYS A 6 2.76 -18.47 4.53
N HIS A 7 1.69 -17.73 4.19
CA HIS A 7 1.31 -17.42 2.81
C HIS A 7 1.60 -15.97 2.44
N PHE A 8 2.12 -15.16 3.37
CA PHE A 8 2.43 -13.77 3.11
C PHE A 8 3.79 -13.64 2.43
N SER A 9 3.78 -13.20 1.17
CA SER A 9 4.99 -12.91 0.37
C SER A 9 6.06 -14.03 0.42
N PRO A 10 5.71 -15.30 0.15
CA PRO A 10 6.57 -16.46 0.42
C PRO A 10 7.89 -16.46 -0.35
N ASN A 11 7.96 -15.74 -1.48
CA ASN A 11 9.12 -15.69 -2.35
C ASN A 11 9.85 -14.33 -2.32
N ALA A 12 9.48 -13.43 -1.40
CA ALA A 12 10.03 -12.09 -1.37
C ALA A 12 11.36 -12.03 -0.59
N LYS A 13 12.28 -11.18 -1.05
CA LYS A 13 13.38 -10.68 -0.24
C LYS A 13 12.89 -9.42 0.49
N VAL A 14 12.85 -9.46 1.81
CA VAL A 14 12.22 -8.40 2.62
C VAL A 14 13.26 -7.38 3.07
N ALA A 15 13.15 -6.16 2.58
CA ALA A 15 13.77 -4.98 3.17
C ALA A 15 12.74 -4.28 4.07
N HIS A 16 13.11 -3.97 5.31
CA HIS A 16 12.22 -3.35 6.29
C HIS A 16 12.92 -2.14 6.91
N ILE A 17 12.31 -0.96 6.72
CA ILE A 17 12.77 0.32 7.27
C ILE A 17 11.79 0.69 8.38
N ASP A 18 12.25 0.69 9.62
CA ASP A 18 11.45 1.11 10.78
C ASP A 18 12.33 1.93 11.73
N ILE A 19 11.77 2.93 12.40
CA ILE A 19 12.51 3.73 13.38
C ILE A 19 12.63 2.97 14.71
N ASP A 20 11.70 2.06 14.99
CA ASP A 20 11.72 1.21 16.17
C ASP A 20 12.40 -0.14 15.84
N PRO A 21 13.59 -0.43 16.41
CA PRO A 21 14.26 -1.71 16.20
C PRO A 21 13.44 -2.92 16.68
N ALA A 22 12.47 -2.74 17.59
CA ALA A 22 11.63 -3.83 18.10
C ALA A 22 10.62 -4.35 17.07
N GLU A 23 10.26 -3.57 16.04
CA GLU A 23 9.34 -4.00 14.99
C GLU A 23 10.05 -4.76 13.85
N ILE A 24 11.37 -4.57 13.69
CA ILE A 24 12.17 -5.29 12.70
C ILE A 24 12.19 -6.80 13.03
N GLY A 25 11.76 -7.63 12.06
CA GLY A 25 11.74 -9.08 12.22
C GLY A 25 10.68 -9.63 13.19
N LYS A 26 9.84 -8.78 13.80
CA LYS A 26 8.86 -9.18 14.82
C LYS A 26 7.81 -10.18 14.31
N ASN A 27 7.25 -9.91 13.13
CA ASN A 27 6.21 -10.74 12.52
C ASN A 27 6.67 -11.40 11.21
N VAL A 28 7.48 -10.70 10.42
CA VAL A 28 7.97 -11.16 9.11
C VAL A 28 9.50 -11.16 9.15
N PRO A 29 10.17 -12.30 8.90
CA PRO A 29 11.63 -12.34 8.82
C PRO A 29 12.16 -11.32 7.82
N THR A 30 13.11 -10.49 8.26
CA THR A 30 13.68 -9.39 7.46
C THR A 30 15.06 -9.77 6.96
N ASN A 31 15.31 -9.66 5.65
CA ASN A 31 16.62 -9.92 5.06
C ASN A 31 17.54 -8.69 5.08
N ILE A 32 16.95 -7.50 4.92
CA ILE A 32 17.66 -6.22 4.88
C ILE A 32 17.01 -5.28 5.92
N PRO A 33 17.44 -5.35 7.19
CA PRO A 33 16.91 -4.50 8.25
C PRO A 33 17.56 -3.11 8.21
N ILE A 34 16.76 -2.05 8.28
CA ILE A 34 17.25 -0.66 8.34
C ILE A 34 16.52 0.04 9.49
N VAL A 35 17.26 0.41 10.54
CA VAL A 35 16.71 1.16 11.67
C VAL A 35 16.94 2.64 11.43
N SER A 36 15.91 3.36 11.00
CA SER A 36 16.02 4.76 10.57
C SER A 36 14.66 5.44 10.51
N ASP A 37 14.67 6.77 10.56
CA ASP A 37 13.59 7.56 9.97
C ASP A 37 13.43 7.19 8.48
N SER A 38 12.20 6.91 8.05
CA SER A 38 11.92 6.43 6.69
C SER A 38 12.17 7.49 5.62
N LYS A 39 12.01 8.78 5.94
CA LYS A 39 12.31 9.88 5.03
C LYS A 39 13.81 9.95 4.75
N GLU A 40 14.63 9.88 5.79
CA GLU A 40 16.09 9.92 5.65
C GLU A 40 16.63 8.70 4.88
N ALA A 41 16.07 7.51 5.17
CA ALA A 41 16.43 6.30 4.42
C ALA A 41 16.06 6.41 2.93
N LEU A 42 14.89 6.98 2.60
CA LEU A 42 14.49 7.20 1.20
C LEU A 42 15.39 8.21 0.48
N ILE A 43 15.78 9.31 1.15
CA ILE A 43 16.72 10.29 0.59
C ILE A 43 18.04 9.60 0.24
N GLU A 44 18.57 8.79 1.16
CA GLU A 44 19.82 8.07 0.92
C GLU A 44 19.70 7.04 -0.21
N LEU A 45 18.58 6.30 -0.28
CA LEU A 45 18.33 5.36 -1.38
C LEU A 45 18.27 6.05 -2.74
N MET A 46 17.66 7.25 -2.83
CA MET A 46 17.62 8.04 -4.05
C MET A 46 19.01 8.59 -4.43
N ASN A 47 19.84 8.94 -3.45
CA ASN A 47 21.22 9.39 -3.73
C ASN A 47 22.09 8.26 -4.28
N GLN A 48 21.85 7.02 -3.84
CA GLN A 48 22.60 5.84 -4.28
C GLN A 48 22.09 5.23 -5.59
N THR A 49 20.88 5.59 -6.02
CA THR A 49 20.22 4.97 -7.18
C THR A 49 19.94 6.02 -8.25
N SER A 50 20.73 6.04 -9.31
CA SER A 50 20.53 6.95 -10.45
C SER A 50 19.51 6.43 -11.47
N GLU A 51 19.25 5.12 -11.48
CA GLU A 51 18.38 4.46 -12.46
C GLU A 51 17.43 3.48 -11.79
N SER A 52 16.17 3.45 -12.25
CA SER A 52 15.20 2.46 -11.81
C SER A 52 15.43 1.13 -12.54
N PRO A 53 15.22 -0.02 -11.88
CA PRO A 53 15.29 -1.31 -12.56
C PRO A 53 14.18 -1.42 -13.62
N GLU A 54 14.48 -2.09 -14.72
CA GLU A 54 13.50 -2.47 -15.75
C GLU A 54 12.41 -3.37 -15.13
N ASN A 55 11.20 -2.83 -14.99
CA ASN A 55 10.08 -3.51 -14.33
C ASN A 55 8.77 -3.44 -15.14
N GLY A 56 8.87 -3.13 -16.45
CA GLY A 56 7.71 -2.94 -17.33
C GLY A 56 6.75 -4.13 -17.39
N GLU A 57 7.27 -5.36 -17.54
CA GLU A 57 6.44 -6.57 -17.57
C GLU A 57 5.66 -6.77 -16.27
N TRP A 58 6.29 -6.43 -15.13
CA TRP A 58 5.65 -6.50 -13.83
C TRP A 58 4.56 -5.44 -13.68
N LEU A 59 4.84 -4.20 -14.10
CA LEU A 59 3.85 -3.12 -14.10
C LEU A 59 2.66 -3.44 -15.02
N GLU A 60 2.89 -4.07 -16.17
CA GLU A 60 1.82 -4.52 -17.06
C GLU A 60 0.95 -5.59 -16.40
N THR A 61 1.56 -6.53 -15.70
CA THR A 61 0.85 -7.56 -14.92
C THR A 61 -0.04 -6.92 -13.85
N LEU A 62 0.48 -5.94 -13.11
CA LEU A 62 -0.29 -5.22 -12.10
C LEU A 62 -1.42 -4.38 -12.71
N SER A 63 -1.20 -3.78 -13.89
CA SER A 63 -2.25 -3.05 -14.61
C SER A 63 -3.40 -3.96 -14.99
N LYS A 64 -3.11 -5.16 -15.52
CA LYS A 64 -4.13 -6.19 -15.83
C LYS A 64 -4.95 -6.56 -14.59
N TYR A 65 -4.30 -6.78 -13.45
CA TYR A 65 -5.03 -7.08 -12.20
C TYR A 65 -5.94 -5.93 -11.75
N LYS A 66 -5.51 -4.69 -11.91
CA LYS A 66 -6.32 -3.51 -11.57
C LYS A 66 -7.56 -3.40 -12.46
N GLU A 67 -7.44 -3.78 -13.73
CA GLU A 67 -8.55 -3.81 -14.69
C GLU A 67 -9.49 -4.99 -14.46
N GLU A 68 -8.96 -6.19 -14.18
CA GLU A 68 -9.75 -7.41 -13.96
C GLU A 68 -10.46 -7.42 -12.60
N PHE A 69 -9.83 -6.84 -11.57
CA PHE A 69 -10.33 -6.87 -10.19
C PHE A 69 -10.39 -5.47 -9.56
N PRO A 70 -11.14 -4.52 -10.15
CA PRO A 70 -11.29 -3.19 -9.57
C PRO A 70 -12.09 -3.25 -8.26
N LEU A 71 -11.97 -2.22 -7.43
CA LEU A 71 -12.96 -1.98 -6.39
C LEU A 71 -14.31 -1.68 -7.05
N TRP A 72 -15.35 -2.41 -6.66
CA TRP A 72 -16.69 -2.27 -7.22
C TRP A 72 -17.75 -2.35 -6.12
N TYR A 73 -18.93 -1.82 -6.39
CA TYR A 73 -20.11 -1.96 -5.55
C TYR A 73 -21.38 -1.92 -6.40
N LYS A 74 -22.47 -2.46 -5.88
CA LYS A 74 -23.79 -2.38 -6.54
C LYS A 74 -24.43 -1.05 -6.23
N HIS A 75 -24.92 -0.37 -7.25
CA HIS A 75 -25.77 0.79 -7.04
C HIS A 75 -27.17 0.33 -6.63
N ASP A 76 -27.63 0.71 -5.45
CA ASP A 76 -29.02 0.51 -5.04
C ASP A 76 -29.85 1.68 -5.59
N PRO A 77 -30.82 1.46 -6.48
CA PRO A 77 -31.66 2.54 -7.00
C PRO A 77 -32.61 3.12 -5.93
N ASN A 78 -32.85 2.40 -4.83
CA ASN A 78 -33.79 2.78 -3.78
C ASN A 78 -33.10 3.20 -2.47
N GLY A 79 -31.77 3.22 -2.46
CA GLY A 79 -30.97 3.46 -1.26
C GLY A 79 -29.65 4.17 -1.55
N MET A 80 -28.88 4.44 -0.51
CA MET A 80 -27.56 5.07 -0.62
C MET A 80 -26.48 4.01 -0.35
N SER A 81 -25.63 3.76 -1.34
CA SER A 81 -24.43 2.93 -1.16
C SER A 81 -23.39 3.72 -0.34
N PRO A 82 -22.86 3.16 0.77
CA PRO A 82 -21.79 3.79 1.52
C PRO A 82 -20.56 4.10 0.66
N GLN A 83 -20.20 3.17 -0.25
CA GLN A 83 -19.09 3.35 -1.18
C GLN A 83 -19.33 4.55 -2.11
N TRP A 84 -20.56 4.67 -2.64
CA TRP A 84 -20.94 5.82 -3.46
C TRP A 84 -20.86 7.13 -2.69
N LEU A 85 -21.31 7.14 -1.43
CA LEU A 85 -21.28 8.34 -0.59
C LEU A 85 -19.84 8.83 -0.38
N ILE A 86 -18.91 7.93 -0.07
CA ILE A 86 -17.48 8.27 0.09
C ILE A 86 -16.89 8.78 -1.24
N GLU A 87 -17.23 8.16 -2.37
CA GLU A 87 -16.82 8.65 -3.68
C GLU A 87 -17.38 10.05 -4.01
N ALA A 88 -18.64 10.32 -3.64
CA ALA A 88 -19.25 11.62 -3.84
C ALA A 88 -18.58 12.71 -3.00
N ILE A 89 -18.24 12.40 -1.74
CA ILE A 89 -17.48 13.30 -0.87
C ILE A 89 -16.10 13.58 -1.47
N HIS A 90 -15.39 12.55 -1.94
CA HIS A 90 -14.11 12.71 -2.61
C HIS A 90 -14.21 13.64 -3.83
N LYS A 91 -15.22 13.46 -4.69
CA LYS A 91 -15.44 14.31 -5.87
C LYS A 91 -15.68 15.78 -5.52
N VAL A 92 -16.50 16.05 -4.50
CA VAL A 92 -16.82 17.44 -4.10
C VAL A 92 -15.64 18.12 -3.40
N THR A 93 -14.83 17.34 -2.67
CA THR A 93 -13.66 17.86 -1.94
C THR A 93 -12.37 17.81 -2.76
N ASN A 94 -12.42 17.26 -3.98
CA ASN A 94 -11.25 16.97 -4.81
C ASN A 94 -10.17 16.12 -4.10
N GLY A 95 -10.56 15.36 -3.07
CA GLY A 95 -9.64 14.58 -2.24
C GLY A 95 -8.86 15.37 -1.20
N ASP A 96 -9.12 16.66 -1.03
CA ASP A 96 -8.36 17.55 -0.14
C ASP A 96 -8.91 17.61 1.30
N ALA A 97 -10.00 16.90 1.58
CA ALA A 97 -10.62 16.88 2.91
C ALA A 97 -9.82 16.00 3.91
N VAL A 98 -9.74 16.47 5.16
CA VAL A 98 -9.32 15.63 6.28
C VAL A 98 -10.46 14.67 6.65
N VAL A 99 -10.19 13.37 6.55
CA VAL A 99 -11.18 12.32 6.84
C VAL A 99 -10.86 11.68 8.21
N THR A 100 -11.88 11.53 9.04
CA THR A 100 -11.81 10.78 10.30
C THR A 100 -12.90 9.72 10.30
N THR A 101 -12.65 8.57 10.91
CA THR A 101 -13.58 7.44 10.94
C THR A 101 -13.63 6.84 12.33
N ASP A 102 -14.79 6.30 12.72
CA ASP A 102 -14.88 5.32 13.81
C ASP A 102 -14.38 3.95 13.31
N VAL A 103 -14.84 2.86 13.93
CA VAL A 103 -14.47 1.47 13.58
C VAL A 103 -15.66 0.76 12.91
N GLY A 104 -15.42 0.11 11.77
CA GLY A 104 -16.42 -0.64 11.01
C GLY A 104 -15.82 -1.60 9.99
#